data_AF-A0A6P0I2F1-F1
#
_entry.id   AF-A0A6P0I2F1-F1
#
_cell.length_a   1.000
_cell.length_b   1.000
_cell.length_c   1.000
_cell.angle_alpha   90.00
_cell.angle_beta   90.00
_cell.angle_gamma   90.00
#
_symmetry.space_group_name_H-M   'P 1'
#
loop_
_entity.id
_entity.type
_entity.pdbx_description
1 polymer ?
#
loop_
_entity_poly.entity_id
_entity_poly.type
_entity_poly.pdbx_seq_one_letter_code
_entity_poly.pdbx_strand_id
1 'polypeptide(L)'
;MKNTYKTQDTFAITTPLYYVNALPHIGSAYTTIAADTVARFQRLQGKSVLMITGTDEHGQKIQRTAQSKGRSPQEHCDLVVSGFESLWQQL
;
A
#
# COMPACT_ATOMS: atom_id res chain seq x y z
N MET A 1 -9.19 31.04 29.56
CA MET A 1 -8.59 30.68 28.26
C MET A 1 -8.88 29.22 27.98
N LYS A 2 -9.78 28.90 27.03
CA LYS A 2 -10.00 27.50 26.61
C LYS A 2 -8.92 27.17 25.59
N ASN A 3 -7.94 26.36 26.01
CA ASN A 3 -6.92 25.82 25.11
C ASN A 3 -7.58 24.71 24.28
N THR A 4 -8.21 25.08 23.16
CA THR A 4 -8.71 24.11 22.19
C THR A 4 -7.50 23.54 21.48
N TYR A 5 -7.06 22.35 21.88
CA TYR A 5 -6.20 21.49 21.07
C TYR A 5 -6.97 21.18 19.78
N LYS A 6 -6.82 22.05 18.80
CA LYS A 6 -7.28 21.81 17.43
C LYS A 6 -6.44 20.63 16.97
N THR A 7 -7.03 19.43 16.94
CA THR A 7 -6.41 18.30 16.24
C THR A 7 -6.11 18.81 14.85
N GLN A 8 -4.82 18.87 14.51
CA GLN A 8 -4.39 19.32 13.20
C GLN A 8 -4.99 18.31 12.21
N ASP A 9 -6.03 18.70 11.47
CA ASP A 9 -6.76 17.81 10.56
C ASP A 9 -5.75 17.15 9.61
N THR A 10 -5.51 15.86 9.85
CA THR A 10 -4.50 15.11 9.10
C THR A 10 -5.10 14.73 7.76
N PHE A 11 -4.44 15.12 6.67
CA PHE A 11 -4.82 14.69 5.34
C PHE A 11 -4.43 13.21 5.17
N ALA A 12 -5.43 12.34 5.19
CA ALA A 12 -5.27 10.91 4.98
C ALA A 12 -5.52 10.56 3.50
N ILE A 13 -4.64 9.77 2.90
CA ILE A 13 -4.81 9.22 1.57
C ILE A 13 -4.42 7.74 1.57
N THR A 14 -5.20 6.93 0.87
CA THR A 14 -4.98 5.49 0.77
C THR A 14 -4.78 5.09 -0.69
N THR A 15 -3.98 4.05 -0.93
CA THR A 15 -4.12 3.24 -2.13
C THR A 15 -5.15 2.13 -1.88
N PRO A 16 -5.63 1.42 -2.91
CA PRO A 16 -6.16 0.08 -2.70
C PRO A 16 -5.12 -0.81 -2.03
N LEU A 17 -5.57 -1.86 -1.35
CA LEU A 17 -4.72 -2.97 -0.99
C LEU A 17 -4.53 -3.85 -2.23
N TYR A 18 -3.29 -4.14 -2.60
CA TYR A 18 -2.97 -4.88 -3.82
C TYR A 18 -3.03 -6.38 -3.59
N TYR A 19 -3.77 -7.11 -4.43
CA TYR A 19 -3.85 -8.57 -4.33
C TYR A 19 -2.49 -9.24 -4.54
N VAL A 20 -2.15 -10.18 -3.66
CA VAL A 20 -0.89 -10.94 -3.73
C VAL A 20 -0.97 -12.19 -4.62
N ASN A 21 -1.85 -12.19 -5.63
CA ASN A 21 -1.91 -13.31 -6.59
C ASN A 21 -0.76 -13.25 -7.63
N ALA A 22 -0.10 -12.10 -7.79
CA ALA A 22 1.00 -11.88 -8.72
C ALA A 22 1.93 -10.77 -8.22
N LEU A 23 3.15 -10.70 -8.79
CA LEU A 23 4.11 -9.62 -8.54
C LEU A 23 3.55 -8.24 -8.98
N PRO A 24 4.04 -7.14 -8.39
CA PRO A 24 3.61 -5.80 -8.79
C PRO A 24 3.85 -5.52 -10.27
N HIS A 25 2.99 -4.66 -10.84
CA HIS A 25 3.01 -4.26 -12.24
C HIS A 25 2.66 -2.78 -12.38
N ILE A 26 2.62 -2.27 -13.62
CA ILE A 26 2.39 -0.83 -13.89
C ILE A 26 1.13 -0.28 -13.20
N GLY A 27 0.05 -1.05 -13.13
CA GLY A 27 -1.18 -0.64 -12.42
C GLY A 27 -0.98 -0.35 -10.92
N SER A 28 -0.24 -1.20 -10.18
CA SER A 28 0.05 -0.93 -8.76
C SER A 28 1.07 0.19 -8.60
N ALA A 29 2.08 0.25 -9.48
CA ALA A 29 3.06 1.33 -9.47
C ALA A 29 2.41 2.71 -9.69
N TYR A 30 1.62 2.86 -10.75
CA TYR A 30 0.94 4.12 -11.09
C TYR A 30 0.05 4.60 -9.95
N THR A 31 -0.74 3.69 -9.37
CA THR A 31 -1.67 4.05 -8.29
C THR A 31 -0.91 4.54 -7.05
N THR A 32 0.19 3.88 -6.68
CA THR A 32 1.05 4.33 -5.58
C THR A 32 1.72 5.67 -5.90
N ILE A 33 2.24 5.87 -7.11
CA ILE A 33 2.84 7.14 -7.54
C ILE A 33 1.83 8.29 -7.45
N ALA A 34 0.60 8.07 -7.92
CA ALA A 34 -0.45 9.09 -7.87
C ALA A 34 -0.80 9.48 -6.43
N ALA A 35 -0.97 8.49 -5.55
CA ALA A 35 -1.25 8.74 -4.13
C ALA A 35 -0.06 9.45 -3.43
N ASP A 36 1.18 9.02 -3.70
CA ASP A 36 2.38 9.64 -3.12
C ASP A 36 2.58 11.08 -3.62
N THR A 37 2.30 11.34 -4.90
CA THR A 37 2.36 12.69 -5.48
C THR A 37 1.39 13.64 -4.75
N VAL A 38 0.15 13.21 -4.51
CA VAL A 38 -0.83 13.99 -3.75
C VAL A 38 -0.40 14.15 -2.30
N ALA A 39 0.10 13.09 -1.66
CA ALA A 39 0.60 13.15 -0.29
C ALA A 39 1.74 14.18 -0.15
N ARG A 40 2.72 14.16 -1.06
CA ARG A 40 3.81 15.14 -1.11
C ARG A 40 3.31 16.55 -1.35
N PHE A 41 2.37 16.75 -2.27
CA PHE A 41 1.79 18.07 -2.50
C PHE A 41 1.12 18.63 -1.24
N GLN A 42 0.37 17.80 -0.49
CA GLN A 42 -0.27 18.25 0.75
C GLN A 42 0.74 18.53 1.86
N ARG A 43 1.86 17.78 1.93
CA ARG A 43 2.98 18.10 2.82
C ARG A 43 3.62 19.44 2.46
N LEU A 44 3.81 19.73 1.16
CA LEU A 44 4.32 21.02 0.68
C LEU A 44 3.38 22.19 1.04
N GLN A 45 2.08 21.93 1.16
CA GLN A 45 1.08 22.90 1.63
C GLN A 45 1.05 23.06 3.17
N GLY A 46 1.97 22.43 3.90
CA GLY A 46 2.08 22.54 5.36
C GLY A 46 1.09 21.68 6.15
N LYS A 47 0.44 20.69 5.53
CA LYS A 47 -0.49 19.78 6.22
C LYS A 47 0.25 18.62 6.89
N SER A 48 -0.30 18.14 8.00
CA SER A 48 -0.03 16.77 8.50
C SER A 48 -0.61 15.77 7.49
N VAL A 49 0.17 14.76 7.07
CA VAL A 49 -0.23 13.80 6.03
C VAL A 49 0.04 12.37 6.47
N LEU A 50 -0.99 11.53 6.34
CA LEU A 50 -0.91 10.07 6.50
C LEU A 50 -1.20 9.40 5.16
N MET A 51 -0.24 8.66 4.62
CA MET A 51 -0.44 7.81 3.43
C MET A 51 -0.44 6.34 3.85
N ILE A 52 -1.43 5.57 3.41
CA ILE A 52 -1.56 4.14 3.72
C ILE A 52 -1.61 3.36 2.41
N THR A 53 -0.78 2.33 2.31
CA THR A 53 -0.73 1.36 1.21
C THR A 53 -0.58 -0.04 1.80
N GLY A 54 -0.79 -1.09 1.00
CA GLY A 54 -0.62 -2.46 1.49
C GLY A 54 -1.10 -3.51 0.50
N THR A 55 -1.27 -4.72 1.02
CA THR A 55 -1.62 -5.93 0.28
C THR A 55 -2.92 -6.56 0.79
N ASP A 56 -3.68 -7.18 -0.11
CA ASP A 56 -4.82 -8.04 0.23
C ASP A 56 -4.39 -9.51 0.04
N GLU A 57 -4.32 -10.22 1.16
CA GLU A 57 -3.64 -11.52 1.29
C GLU A 57 -4.58 -12.71 1.46
N HIS A 58 -5.89 -12.47 1.52
CA HIS A 58 -6.87 -13.52 1.76
C HIS A 58 -7.66 -13.90 0.50
N GLY A 59 -8.08 -15.17 0.45
CA GLY A 59 -9.03 -15.66 -0.55
C GLY A 59 -8.58 -16.92 -1.29
N GLN A 60 -9.55 -17.67 -1.80
CA GLN A 60 -9.32 -18.95 -2.46
C GLN A 60 -8.39 -18.86 -3.68
N LYS A 61 -8.37 -17.72 -4.38
CA LYS A 61 -7.49 -17.51 -5.53
C LYS A 61 -6.01 -17.49 -5.13
N ILE A 62 -5.69 -16.89 -3.98
CA ILE A 62 -4.33 -16.85 -3.44
C ILE A 62 -3.90 -18.25 -3.01
N GLN A 63 -4.78 -18.96 -2.28
CA GLN A 63 -4.54 -20.35 -1.90
C GLN A 63 -4.29 -21.26 -3.12
N ARG A 64 -5.12 -21.17 -4.17
CA ARG A 64 -4.93 -21.96 -5.41
C ARG A 64 -3.62 -21.61 -6.12
N THR A 65 -3.24 -20.33 -6.13
CA THR A 65 -1.98 -19.87 -6.73
C THR A 65 -0.78 -20.42 -5.96
N ALA A 66 -0.81 -20.37 -4.63
CA ALA A 66 0.22 -20.94 -3.77
C ALA A 66 0.39 -22.44 -4.00
N GLN A 67 -0.73 -23.19 -4.01
CA GLN A 67 -0.75 -24.63 -4.30
C GLN A 67 -0.17 -24.96 -5.67
N SER A 68 -0.54 -24.20 -6.72
CA SER A 68 0.01 -24.41 -8.08
C SER A 68 1.52 -24.19 -8.18
N LYS A 69 2.10 -23.47 -7.21
CA LYS A 69 3.52 -23.17 -7.09
C LYS A 69 4.23 -24.05 -6.04
N GLY A 70 3.53 -25.01 -5.44
CA GLY A 70 4.07 -25.90 -4.41
C GLY A 70 4.47 -25.21 -3.10
N ARG A 71 3.76 -24.12 -2.72
CA ARG A 71 4.04 -23.32 -1.52
C ARG A 71 2.82 -23.25 -0.60
N SER A 72 3.05 -22.97 0.68
CA SER A 72 1.95 -22.58 1.58
C SER A 72 1.42 -21.17 1.23
N PRO A 73 0.17 -20.82 1.61
CA PRO A 73 -0.37 -19.49 1.38
C PRO A 73 0.48 -18.37 2.00
N GLN A 74 0.98 -18.56 3.23
CA GLN A 74 1.81 -17.56 3.91
C GLN A 74 3.10 -17.29 3.13
N GLU A 75 3.85 -18.33 2.76
CA GLU A 75 5.08 -18.20 1.97
C GLU A 75 4.83 -17.55 0.61
N HIS A 76 3.65 -17.75 0.03
CA HIS A 76 3.27 -17.09 -1.22
C HIS A 76 3.05 -15.59 -1.02
N CYS A 77 2.31 -15.20 0.03
CA CYS A 77 2.07 -13.81 0.38
C CYS A 77 3.39 -13.10 0.68
N ASP A 78 4.23 -13.65 1.58
CA ASP A 78 5.51 -13.05 1.99
C ASP A 78 6.42 -12.77 0.79
N LEU A 79 6.50 -13.72 -0.16
CA LEU A 79 7.30 -13.55 -1.37
C LEU A 79 6.76 -12.44 -2.27
N VAL A 80 5.44 -12.34 -2.44
CA VAL A 80 4.84 -11.31 -3.29
C VAL A 80 4.94 -9.93 -2.63
N VAL A 81 4.71 -9.84 -1.31
CA VAL A 81 4.87 -8.63 -0.50
C VAL A 81 6.28 -8.08 -0.62
N SER A 82 7.32 -8.92 -0.56
CA SER A 82 8.71 -8.47 -0.74
C SER A 82 8.94 -7.75 -2.09
N GLY A 83 8.21 -8.15 -3.13
CA GLY A 83 8.23 -7.47 -4.43
C GLY A 83 7.58 -6.08 -4.38
N PHE A 84 6.47 -5.93 -3.64
CA PHE A 84 5.83 -4.63 -3.42
C PHE A 84 6.72 -3.70 -2.59
N GLU A 85 7.33 -4.19 -1.51
CA GLU A 85 8.28 -3.41 -0.69
C GLU A 85 9.47 -2.92 -1.52
N SER A 86 10.05 -3.82 -2.34
CA SER A 86 11.13 -3.47 -3.25
C SER A 86 10.71 -2.41 -4.27
N LEU A 87 9.50 -2.53 -4.85
CA LEU A 87 8.96 -1.50 -5.74
C LEU A 87 8.82 -0.15 -5.02
N TRP A 88 8.22 -0.13 -3.82
CA TRP A 88 7.99 1.13 -3.10
C TRP A 88 9.28 1.84 -2.68
N GLN A 89 10.38 1.11 -2.50
CA GLN A 89 11.71 1.71 -2.29
C GLN A 89 12.31 2.36 -3.54
N GLN A 90 11.86 1.96 -4.74
CA GLN A 90 12.34 2.47 -6.02
C GLN A 90 11.50 3.65 -6.56
N LEU A 91 10.29 3.86 -6.04
CA LEU A 91 9.38 4.94 -6.41
C LEU A 91 9.65 6.22 -5.60
#